data_AF-A0A1Y3BB93-F1
#
_entry.id   AF-A0A1Y3BB93-F1
#
_cell.length_a   1.000
_cell.length_b   1.000
_cell.length_c   1.000
_cell.angle_alpha   90.00
_cell.angle_beta   90.00
_cell.angle_gamma   90.00
#
_symmetry.space_group_name_H-M   'P 1'
#
loop_
_entity.id
_entity.type
_entity.pdbx_description
1 polymer ?
#
loop_
_entity_poly.entity_id
_entity_poly.type
_entity_poly.pdbx_seq_one_letter_code
_entity_poly.pdbx_strand_id
1 'polypeptide(L)'
;MRAKMSMLKAALTLDPKDMAIAKKSTRKCLKLCNKLRKKKFKKLTNMLTKKNYGDLYSDLELHAELTYAMVTGCKSVLALLKCTNMKRLAKIAYHIGICVNILAKCRDIFEKRTAWESPVSKANFEAAIRLERGIRNLIVSFLPPKLLKIVNFLGFKGVRNVALSELNAVVYELPGIYSLIGELVLIFYWLYIEMHGCLGPANVAAMQKLIDTKTSKFPNVRINNNH
;
A
#
# COMPACT_ATOMS: atom_id res chain seq x y z
N MET A 1 -0.56 3.32 12.82
CA MET A 1 -0.48 4.71 12.30
C MET A 1 0.96 5.22 12.15
N ARG A 2 1.73 5.41 13.24
CA ARG A 2 3.06 6.07 13.23
C ARG A 2 4.07 5.51 12.22
N ALA A 3 4.19 4.19 12.08
CA ALA A 3 5.12 3.58 11.12
C ALA A 3 4.82 3.98 9.67
N LYS A 4 3.55 3.89 9.25
CA LYS A 4 3.12 4.21 7.88
C LYS A 4 3.39 5.69 7.55
N MET A 5 3.02 6.60 8.45
CA MET A 5 3.27 8.04 8.27
C MET A 5 4.75 8.40 8.25
N SER A 6 5.55 7.83 9.17
CA SER A 6 7.00 8.08 9.17
C SER A 6 7.67 7.56 7.89
N MET A 7 7.22 6.43 7.36
CA MET A 7 7.73 5.89 6.09
C MET A 7 7.35 6.75 4.90
N LEU A 8 6.11 7.24 4.87
CA LEU A 8 5.63 8.14 3.83
C LEU A 8 6.43 9.45 3.82
N LYS A 9 6.60 10.07 4.99
CA LYS A 9 7.44 11.26 5.13
C LYS A 9 8.87 10.98 4.63
N ALA A 10 9.48 9.89 5.09
CA ALA A 10 10.83 9.52 4.69
C ALA A 10 10.98 9.22 3.18
N ALA A 11 9.93 8.70 2.52
CA ALA A 11 9.92 8.49 1.08
C ALA A 11 9.85 9.81 0.31
N LEU A 12 9.09 10.79 0.81
CA LEU A 12 8.91 12.10 0.18
C LEU A 12 10.10 13.04 0.41
N THR A 13 10.70 13.03 1.60
CA THR A 13 11.81 13.93 1.94
C THR A 13 13.18 13.34 1.62
N LEU A 14 13.31 12.01 1.66
CA LEU A 14 14.57 11.27 1.60
C LEU A 14 15.63 11.72 2.63
N ASP A 15 15.22 12.54 3.61
CA ASP A 15 16.08 13.12 4.63
C ASP A 15 16.63 12.04 5.58
N PRO A 16 17.94 12.06 5.91
CA PRO A 16 18.53 11.06 6.79
C PRO A 16 17.85 10.92 8.16
N LYS A 17 17.38 12.02 8.77
CA LYS A 17 16.69 12.02 10.07
C LYS A 17 15.32 11.36 9.93
N ASP A 18 14.55 11.73 8.91
CA ASP A 18 13.25 11.12 8.64
C ASP A 18 13.38 9.62 8.33
N MET A 19 14.40 9.22 7.57
CA MET A 19 14.73 7.81 7.29
C MET A 19 15.06 7.03 8.58
N ALA A 20 15.78 7.64 9.53
CA ALA A 20 16.08 7.02 10.82
C ALA A 20 14.82 6.85 11.69
N ILE A 21 13.94 7.85 11.71
CA ILE A 21 12.63 7.79 12.41
C ILE A 21 11.76 6.69 11.79
N ALA A 22 11.65 6.65 10.47
CA ALA A 22 10.92 5.60 9.74
C ALA A 22 11.44 4.20 10.09
N LYS A 23 12.77 4.02 10.11
CA LYS A 23 13.41 2.75 10.48
C LYS A 23 13.07 2.33 11.91
N LYS A 24 13.10 3.25 12.89
CA LYS A 24 12.75 2.99 14.29
C LYS A 24 11.28 2.61 14.43
N SER A 25 10.37 3.40 13.86
CA SER A 25 8.92 3.18 13.89
C SER A 25 8.54 1.85 13.22
N THR A 26 9.15 1.55 12.07
CA THR A 26 8.96 0.30 11.33
C THR A 26 9.37 -0.91 12.15
N ARG A 27 10.53 -0.89 12.79
CA ARG A 27 11.00 -1.99 13.65
C ARG A 27 10.02 -2.27 14.79
N LYS A 28 9.52 -1.22 15.46
CA LYS A 28 8.51 -1.37 16.53
C LYS A 28 7.22 -1.99 16.00
N CYS A 29 6.74 -1.51 14.85
CA CYS A 29 5.52 -2.02 14.23
C CYS A 29 5.64 -3.49 13.83
N LEU A 30 6.73 -3.89 13.18
CA LEU A 30 6.95 -5.29 12.78
C LEU A 30 7.08 -6.22 13.99
N LYS A 31 7.75 -5.77 15.07
CA LYS A 31 7.81 -6.54 16.34
C LYS A 31 6.41 -6.77 16.91
N LEU A 32 5.55 -5.74 16.92
CA LEU A 32 4.18 -5.87 17.39
C LEU A 32 3.36 -6.81 16.49
N CYS A 33 3.44 -6.63 15.18
CA CYS A 33 2.73 -7.50 14.24
C CYS A 33 3.14 -8.96 14.43
N ASN A 34 4.44 -9.27 14.58
CA ASN A 34 4.88 -10.65 14.83
C ASN A 34 4.36 -11.26 16.14
N LYS A 35 4.01 -10.45 17.13
CA LYS A 35 3.37 -10.93 18.37
C LYS A 35 1.88 -11.20 18.17
N LEU A 36 1.21 -10.35 17.40
CA LEU A 36 -0.24 -10.38 17.19
C LEU A 36 -0.68 -11.28 16.02
N ARG A 37 0.23 -11.57 15.09
CA ARG A 37 -0.05 -12.45 13.95
C ARG A 37 -0.18 -13.90 14.42
N LYS A 38 -1.07 -14.63 13.76
CA LYS A 38 -1.33 -16.03 14.07
C LYS A 38 -0.08 -16.88 13.79
N LYS A 39 0.60 -17.32 14.86
CA LYS A 39 1.87 -18.08 14.77
C LYS A 39 1.74 -19.43 14.04
N LYS A 40 0.52 -20.00 13.96
CA LYS A 40 0.23 -21.26 13.26
C LYS A 40 0.02 -21.06 11.75
N PHE A 41 1.03 -20.54 11.07
CA PHE A 41 1.10 -20.50 9.60
C PHE A 41 1.72 -21.79 9.00
N LYS A 42 2.13 -22.75 9.85
CA LYS A 42 2.96 -23.92 9.48
C LYS A 42 2.22 -25.23 9.14
N LYS A 43 0.89 -25.28 9.14
CA LYS A 43 0.15 -26.46 8.65
C LYS A 43 -0.94 -26.04 7.67
N LEU A 44 -0.52 -25.67 6.48
CA LEU A 44 -1.39 -25.50 5.32
C LEU A 44 -1.71 -26.88 4.68
N THR A 45 -2.04 -27.87 5.51
CA THR A 45 -2.43 -29.23 5.08
C THR A 45 -3.93 -29.49 5.25
N ASN A 46 -4.68 -28.56 5.86
CA ASN A 46 -6.14 -28.72 6.02
C ASN A 46 -6.92 -27.82 5.03
N MET A 47 -6.38 -27.62 3.83
CA MET A 47 -6.96 -26.78 2.76
C MET A 47 -8.19 -27.42 2.08
N LEU A 48 -8.74 -28.50 2.64
CA LEU A 48 -9.83 -29.28 2.05
C LEU A 48 -11.20 -29.01 2.71
N THR A 49 -11.28 -28.39 3.89
CA THR A 49 -12.55 -27.97 4.49
C THR A 49 -12.88 -26.52 4.15
N LYS A 50 -13.14 -26.30 2.85
CA LYS A 50 -13.68 -25.06 2.28
C LYS A 50 -15.05 -24.76 2.91
N LYS A 51 -15.10 -23.80 3.83
CA LYS A 51 -16.20 -22.81 3.91
C LYS A 51 -15.82 -21.56 4.70
N ASN A 52 -15.06 -21.67 5.81
CA ASN A 52 -14.83 -20.54 6.72
C ASN A 52 -13.35 -20.22 7.00
N TYR A 53 -12.44 -20.37 6.03
CA TYR A 53 -11.02 -19.98 6.24
C TYR A 53 -10.88 -18.49 6.61
N GLY A 54 -11.78 -17.65 6.07
CA GLY A 54 -11.86 -16.23 6.40
C GLY A 54 -12.19 -15.96 7.86
N ASP A 55 -13.01 -16.78 8.51
CA ASP A 55 -13.45 -16.60 9.91
C ASP A 55 -12.46 -17.16 10.93
N LEU A 56 -11.38 -17.82 10.48
CA LEU A 56 -10.34 -18.34 11.37
C LEU A 56 -9.48 -17.24 12.00
N TYR A 57 -9.51 -16.03 11.47
CA TYR A 57 -8.72 -14.91 11.97
C TYR A 57 -9.62 -13.98 12.78
N SER A 58 -9.14 -13.49 13.91
CA SER A 58 -9.74 -12.28 14.48
C SER A 58 -9.45 -11.08 13.57
N ASP A 59 -10.27 -10.03 13.66
CA ASP A 59 -10.03 -8.79 12.91
C ASP A 59 -8.63 -8.22 13.23
N LEU A 60 -8.19 -8.37 14.49
CA LEU A 60 -6.87 -7.93 14.95
C LEU A 60 -5.73 -8.75 14.35
N GLU A 61 -5.83 -10.08 14.33
CA GLU A 61 -4.83 -10.96 13.73
C GLU A 61 -4.67 -10.66 12.24
N LEU A 62 -5.79 -10.51 11.55
CA LEU A 62 -5.83 -10.21 10.11
C LEU A 62 -5.26 -8.81 9.82
N HIS A 63 -5.59 -7.81 10.65
CA HIS A 63 -4.98 -6.48 10.54
C HIS A 63 -3.46 -6.51 10.77
N ALA A 64 -2.98 -7.37 11.67
CA ALA A 64 -1.55 -7.55 11.93
C ALA A 64 -0.83 -8.24 10.76
N GLU A 65 -1.46 -9.23 10.10
CA GLU A 65 -0.96 -9.85 8.86
C GLU A 65 -0.79 -8.81 7.75
N LEU A 66 -1.86 -8.08 7.46
CA LEU A 66 -1.88 -7.03 6.44
C LEU A 66 -0.88 -5.91 6.75
N THR A 67 -0.85 -5.41 7.99
CA THR A 67 0.08 -4.35 8.37
C THR A 67 1.53 -4.81 8.32
N TYR A 68 1.82 -6.05 8.68
CA TYR A 68 3.17 -6.61 8.51
C TYR A 68 3.59 -6.60 7.05
N ALA A 69 2.72 -7.05 6.14
CA ALA A 69 3.02 -7.08 4.72
C ALA A 69 3.27 -5.67 4.18
N MET A 70 2.33 -4.74 4.38
CA MET A 70 2.45 -3.35 3.90
C MET A 70 3.70 -2.65 4.42
N VAL A 71 4.01 -2.78 5.71
CA VAL A 71 5.20 -2.18 6.32
C VAL A 71 6.49 -2.85 5.82
N THR A 72 6.48 -4.16 5.58
CA THR A 72 7.61 -4.88 4.99
C THR A 72 7.83 -4.44 3.55
N GLY A 73 6.77 -4.31 2.75
CA GLY A 73 6.81 -3.82 1.37
C GLY A 73 7.38 -2.41 1.29
N CYS A 74 6.81 -1.44 2.02
CA CYS A 74 7.32 -0.08 2.02
C CYS A 74 8.78 0.01 2.50
N LYS A 75 9.18 -0.84 3.46
CA LYS A 75 10.57 -0.89 3.94
C LYS A 75 11.50 -1.42 2.85
N SER A 76 11.05 -2.42 2.09
CA SER A 76 11.79 -2.96 0.95
C SER A 76 11.95 -1.93 -0.16
N VAL A 77 10.90 -1.16 -0.48
CA VAL A 77 10.97 -0.05 -1.45
C VAL A 77 11.98 1.01 -1.01
N LEU A 78 11.89 1.49 0.24
CA LEU A 78 12.87 2.43 0.78
C LEU A 78 14.31 1.88 0.77
N ALA A 79 14.48 0.58 1.00
CA ALA A 79 15.79 -0.07 0.94
C ALA A 79 16.33 -0.18 -0.49
N LEU A 80 15.44 -0.28 -1.49
CA LEU A 80 15.76 -0.34 -2.91
C LEU A 80 16.33 0.98 -3.42
N LEU A 81 15.79 2.11 -2.96
CA LEU A 81 16.27 3.47 -3.32
C LEU A 81 17.77 3.70 -3.01
N LYS A 82 18.31 2.96 -2.02
CA LYS A 82 19.73 3.04 -1.61
C LYS A 82 20.46 1.72 -1.84
N CYS A 83 20.00 0.90 -2.78
CA CYS A 83 20.58 -0.42 -3.06
C CYS A 83 21.71 -0.31 -4.08
N THR A 84 22.92 -0.74 -3.69
CA THR A 84 24.13 -0.64 -4.53
C THR A 84 24.75 -2.00 -4.87
N ASN A 85 24.22 -3.10 -4.34
CA ASN A 85 24.79 -4.44 -4.58
C ASN A 85 23.73 -5.54 -4.69
N MET A 86 24.09 -6.59 -5.42
CA MET A 86 23.21 -7.71 -5.77
C MET A 86 22.78 -8.54 -4.56
N LYS A 87 23.66 -8.75 -3.58
CA LYS A 87 23.31 -9.49 -2.34
C LYS A 87 22.16 -8.80 -1.59
N ARG A 88 22.23 -7.48 -1.46
CA ARG A 88 21.16 -6.68 -0.85
C ARG A 88 19.91 -6.66 -1.71
N LEU A 89 20.05 -6.57 -3.03
CA LEU A 89 18.93 -6.62 -3.96
C LEU A 89 18.15 -7.95 -3.84
N ALA A 90 18.85 -9.09 -3.80
CA ALA A 90 18.23 -10.40 -3.61
C ALA A 90 17.43 -10.48 -2.30
N LYS A 91 17.98 -9.95 -1.19
CA LYS A 91 17.28 -9.88 0.09
C LYS A 91 16.04 -8.98 0.04
N ILE A 92 16.11 -7.86 -0.66
CA ILE A 92 14.96 -6.95 -0.86
C ILE A 92 13.88 -7.68 -1.66
N ALA A 93 14.24 -8.32 -2.77
CA ALA A 93 13.33 -9.08 -3.62
C ALA A 93 12.63 -10.21 -2.85
N TYR A 94 13.37 -10.96 -2.02
CA TYR A 94 12.79 -11.99 -1.14
C TYR A 94 11.71 -11.41 -0.20
N HIS A 95 11.97 -10.27 0.44
CA HIS A 95 10.99 -9.62 1.30
C HIS A 95 9.79 -9.06 0.54
N ILE A 96 9.97 -8.59 -0.69
CA ILE A 96 8.85 -8.20 -1.58
C ILE A 96 7.99 -9.44 -1.89
N GLY A 97 8.59 -10.58 -2.20
CA GLY A 97 7.88 -11.84 -2.43
C GLY A 97 7.02 -12.27 -1.24
N ILE A 98 7.56 -12.20 -0.01
CA ILE A 98 6.79 -12.46 1.21
C ILE A 98 5.58 -11.50 1.32
N CYS A 99 5.80 -10.21 1.07
CA CYS A 99 4.75 -9.19 1.13
C CYS A 99 3.62 -9.51 0.15
N VAL A 100 3.94 -9.77 -1.12
CA VAL A 100 2.97 -10.10 -2.17
C VAL A 100 2.16 -11.34 -1.79
N ASN A 101 2.81 -12.38 -1.28
CA ASN A 101 2.14 -13.62 -0.88
C ASN A 101 1.14 -13.41 0.28
N ILE A 102 1.51 -12.61 1.28
CA ILE A 102 0.60 -12.29 2.39
C ILE A 102 -0.58 -11.46 1.89
N LEU A 103 -0.34 -10.46 1.03
CA LEU A 103 -1.37 -9.60 0.47
C LEU A 103 -2.36 -10.37 -0.42
N ALA A 104 -1.87 -11.32 -1.22
CA ALA A 104 -2.73 -12.20 -2.00
C ALA A 104 -3.68 -13.02 -1.11
N LYS A 105 -3.18 -13.57 0.00
CA LYS A 105 -4.02 -14.28 0.99
C LYS A 105 -5.00 -13.35 1.71
N CYS A 106 -4.56 -12.14 2.06
CA CYS A 106 -5.43 -11.14 2.67
C CYS A 106 -6.60 -10.78 1.74
N ARG A 107 -6.35 -10.69 0.44
CA ARG A 107 -7.39 -10.48 -0.58
C ARG A 107 -8.36 -11.66 -0.65
N ASP A 108 -7.85 -12.88 -0.72
CA ASP A 108 -8.66 -14.10 -0.72
C ASP A 108 -9.55 -14.21 0.53
N ILE A 109 -9.01 -13.86 1.70
CA ILE A 109 -9.78 -13.77 2.94
C ILE A 109 -10.86 -12.71 2.84
N PHE A 110 -10.55 -11.51 2.35
CA PHE A 110 -11.54 -10.43 2.22
C PHE A 110 -12.71 -10.82 1.31
N GLU A 111 -12.45 -11.51 0.20
CA GLU A 111 -13.47 -11.96 -0.76
C GLU A 111 -14.38 -13.05 -0.18
N LYS A 112 -13.85 -13.91 0.69
CA LYS A 112 -14.57 -15.09 1.23
C LYS A 112 -15.15 -14.91 2.63
N ARG A 113 -14.64 -13.95 3.41
CA ARG A 113 -15.03 -13.72 4.80
C ARG A 113 -16.43 -13.11 4.86
N THR A 114 -17.33 -13.76 5.57
CA THR A 114 -18.74 -13.36 5.67
C THR A 114 -19.03 -12.49 6.90
N ALA A 115 -18.23 -12.60 7.96
CA ALA A 115 -18.43 -11.87 9.21
C ALA A 115 -17.21 -11.04 9.61
N TRP A 116 -17.43 -9.87 10.20
CA TRP A 116 -16.39 -8.98 10.74
C TRP A 116 -16.77 -8.58 12.16
N GLU A 117 -15.80 -8.51 13.07
CA GLU A 117 -16.03 -8.08 14.46
C GLU A 117 -16.43 -6.60 14.51
N SER A 118 -15.92 -5.80 13.55
CA SER A 118 -16.25 -4.39 13.44
C SER A 118 -16.43 -3.93 11.99
N PRO A 119 -17.45 -3.12 11.69
CA PRO A 119 -17.58 -2.47 10.38
C PRO A 119 -16.39 -1.55 10.08
N VAL A 120 -15.78 -0.95 11.12
CA VAL A 120 -14.59 -0.11 10.98
C VAL A 120 -13.36 -0.94 10.61
N SER A 121 -13.23 -2.14 11.18
CA SER A 121 -12.17 -3.09 10.80
C SER A 121 -12.32 -3.54 9.35
N LYS A 122 -13.54 -3.90 8.94
CA LYS A 122 -13.87 -4.26 7.55
C LYS A 122 -13.49 -3.13 6.58
N ALA A 123 -13.96 -1.92 6.82
CA ALA A 123 -13.70 -0.76 5.97
C ALA A 123 -12.20 -0.43 5.89
N ASN A 124 -11.47 -0.47 7.01
CA ASN A 124 -10.02 -0.27 7.02
C ASN A 124 -9.27 -1.37 6.26
N PHE A 125 -9.73 -2.62 6.35
CA PHE A 125 -9.12 -3.73 5.65
C PHE A 125 -9.35 -3.63 4.14
N GLU A 126 -10.59 -3.36 3.74
CA GLU A 126 -10.96 -3.09 2.36
C GLU A 126 -10.12 -1.96 1.75
N ALA A 127 -10.02 -0.83 2.46
CA ALA A 127 -9.23 0.32 2.02
C ALA A 127 -7.76 -0.05 1.77
N ALA A 128 -7.19 -0.92 2.60
CA ALA A 128 -5.82 -1.39 2.41
C ALA A 128 -5.67 -2.29 1.18
N ILE A 129 -6.61 -3.20 0.96
CA ILE A 129 -6.58 -4.15 -0.17
C ILE A 129 -6.77 -3.42 -1.50
N ARG A 130 -7.72 -2.48 -1.56
CA ARG A 130 -7.94 -1.62 -2.72
C ARG A 130 -6.74 -0.72 -2.97
N LEU A 131 -6.18 -0.09 -1.92
CA LEU A 131 -4.98 0.75 -2.05
C LEU A 131 -3.80 -0.04 -2.63
N GLU A 132 -3.58 -1.25 -2.10
CA GLU A 132 -2.52 -2.13 -2.58
C GLU A 132 -2.73 -2.56 -4.04
N ARG A 133 -3.97 -2.88 -4.43
CA ARG A 133 -4.31 -3.21 -5.83
C ARG A 133 -4.09 -2.02 -6.75
N GLY A 134 -4.47 -0.82 -6.30
CA GLY A 134 -4.25 0.43 -6.99
C GLY A 134 -2.78 0.71 -7.23
N ILE A 135 -1.97 0.72 -6.16
CA ILE A 135 -0.51 0.95 -6.20
C ILE A 135 0.17 -0.08 -7.10
N ARG A 136 -0.15 -1.38 -6.98
CA ARG A 136 0.48 -2.42 -7.78
C ARG A 136 0.18 -2.25 -9.27
N ASN A 137 -1.08 -1.99 -9.63
CA ASN A 137 -1.45 -1.74 -11.03
C ASN A 137 -0.75 -0.49 -11.56
N LEU A 138 -0.67 0.56 -10.73
CA LEU A 138 0.00 1.80 -11.10
C LEU A 138 1.48 1.55 -11.39
N ILE A 139 2.21 0.97 -10.43
CA ILE A 139 3.64 0.65 -10.56
C ILE A 139 3.90 -0.13 -11.84
N VAL A 140 3.17 -1.22 -12.06
CA VAL A 140 3.38 -2.06 -13.24
C VAL A 140 3.05 -1.29 -14.52
N SER A 141 2.05 -0.41 -14.53
CA SER A 141 1.63 0.33 -15.73
C SER A 141 2.65 1.32 -16.30
N PHE A 142 3.65 1.73 -15.50
CA PHE A 142 4.71 2.65 -15.94
C PHE A 142 6.12 2.01 -15.90
N LEU A 143 6.22 0.69 -15.71
CA LEU A 143 7.51 0.01 -15.83
C LEU A 143 8.03 0.05 -17.28
N PRO A 144 9.34 0.22 -17.50
CA PRO A 144 9.95 0.08 -18.82
C PRO A 144 9.68 -1.29 -19.47
N PRO A 145 9.61 -1.41 -20.82
CA PRO A 145 9.29 -2.65 -21.53
C PRO A 145 10.14 -3.86 -21.14
N LYS A 146 11.44 -3.65 -20.85
CA LYS A 146 12.35 -4.71 -20.41
C LYS A 146 11.92 -5.31 -19.07
N LEU A 147 11.43 -4.49 -18.14
CA LEU A 147 10.93 -4.94 -16.84
C LEU A 147 9.52 -5.52 -16.94
N LEU A 148 8.68 -4.99 -17.84
CA LEU A 148 7.33 -5.50 -18.10
C LEU A 148 7.33 -6.99 -18.49
N LYS A 149 8.24 -7.42 -19.38
CA LYS A 149 8.37 -8.83 -19.78
C LYS A 149 8.59 -9.75 -18.57
N ILE A 150 9.43 -9.32 -17.63
CA ILE A 150 9.78 -10.10 -16.43
C ILE A 150 8.58 -10.18 -15.47
N VAL A 151 7.94 -9.05 -15.17
CA VAL A 151 6.82 -9.04 -14.21
C VAL A 151 5.56 -9.70 -14.77
N ASN A 152 5.32 -9.60 -16.10
CA ASN A 152 4.22 -10.29 -16.76
C ASN A 152 4.41 -11.81 -16.73
N PHE A 153 5.64 -12.29 -16.94
CA PHE A 153 5.97 -13.72 -16.80
C PHE A 153 5.68 -14.23 -15.37
N LEU A 154 5.87 -13.38 -14.36
CA LEU A 154 5.53 -13.68 -12.96
C LEU A 154 4.04 -13.48 -12.63
N GLY A 155 3.19 -13.21 -13.64
CA GLY A 155 1.74 -13.08 -13.49
C GLY A 155 1.24 -11.71 -13.03
N PHE A 156 2.12 -10.71 -12.94
CA PHE A 156 1.69 -9.34 -12.63
C PHE A 156 1.21 -8.63 -13.88
N LYS A 157 0.07 -7.95 -13.79
CA LYS A 157 -0.45 -7.06 -14.83
C LYS A 157 -0.69 -5.68 -14.23
N GLY A 158 -0.40 -4.64 -15.01
CA GLY A 158 -0.60 -3.24 -14.63
C GLY A 158 -1.55 -2.56 -15.57
N VAL A 159 -2.79 -2.36 -15.13
CA VAL A 159 -3.81 -1.63 -15.91
C VAL A 159 -4.06 -0.29 -15.24
N ARG A 160 -3.72 0.81 -15.92
CA ARG A 160 -3.81 2.17 -15.36
C ARG A 160 -5.22 2.55 -14.94
N ASN A 161 -6.24 2.18 -15.72
CA ASN A 161 -7.64 2.45 -15.36
C ASN A 161 -8.06 1.71 -14.09
N VAL A 162 -7.62 0.46 -13.91
CA VAL A 162 -7.83 -0.29 -12.66
C VAL A 162 -7.09 0.41 -11.51
N ALA A 163 -5.87 0.89 -11.73
CA ALA A 163 -5.12 1.62 -10.72
C ALA A 163 -5.87 2.86 -10.22
N LEU A 164 -6.32 3.71 -11.15
CA LEU A 164 -7.04 4.95 -10.84
C LEU A 164 -8.40 4.66 -10.21
N SER A 165 -9.14 3.66 -10.70
CA SER A 165 -10.43 3.28 -10.11
C SER A 165 -10.27 2.85 -8.64
N GLU A 166 -9.30 1.99 -8.35
CA GLU A 166 -9.07 1.48 -6.99
C GLU A 166 -8.57 2.58 -6.05
N LEU A 167 -7.64 3.44 -6.51
CA LEU A 167 -7.13 4.56 -5.72
C LEU A 167 -8.22 5.60 -5.44
N ASN A 168 -9.03 5.95 -6.43
CA ASN A 168 -10.13 6.90 -6.24
C ASN A 168 -11.18 6.36 -5.26
N ALA A 169 -11.55 5.08 -5.36
CA ALA A 169 -12.47 4.47 -4.39
C ALA A 169 -11.91 4.55 -2.96
N VAL A 170 -10.61 4.28 -2.77
CA VAL A 170 -9.95 4.43 -1.46
C VAL A 170 -10.00 5.87 -0.95
N VAL A 171 -9.79 6.86 -1.82
CA VAL A 171 -9.72 8.27 -1.42
C VAL A 171 -11.09 8.86 -1.10
N TYR A 172 -12.11 8.55 -1.91
CA TYR A 172 -13.41 9.20 -1.86
C TYR A 172 -14.47 8.41 -1.10
N GLU A 173 -14.37 7.08 -1.05
CA GLU A 173 -15.44 6.21 -0.50
C GLU A 173 -15.07 5.62 0.87
N LEU A 174 -13.78 5.54 1.21
CA LEU A 174 -13.31 4.83 2.40
C LEU A 174 -12.65 5.75 3.43
N PRO A 175 -12.95 5.57 4.74
CA PRO A 175 -12.35 6.39 5.79
C PRO A 175 -10.97 5.89 6.22
N GLY A 176 -10.27 6.71 7.00
CA GLY A 176 -9.06 6.30 7.73
C GLY A 176 -7.75 6.64 7.01
N ILE A 177 -6.66 6.01 7.44
CA ILE A 177 -5.31 6.39 7.00
C ILE A 177 -5.00 6.00 5.55
N TYR A 178 -5.65 4.97 5.02
CA TYR A 178 -5.37 4.52 3.67
C TYR A 178 -5.91 5.46 2.61
N SER A 179 -6.99 6.20 2.88
CA SER A 179 -7.47 7.28 2.00
C SER A 179 -6.44 8.41 1.90
N LEU A 180 -5.85 8.82 3.03
CA LEU A 180 -4.76 9.79 3.04
C LEU A 180 -3.52 9.30 2.25
N ILE A 181 -3.16 8.02 2.39
CA ILE A 181 -2.04 7.45 1.62
C ILE A 181 -2.38 7.39 0.13
N GLY A 182 -3.58 6.95 -0.22
CA GLY A 182 -4.05 6.86 -1.62
C GLY A 182 -4.07 8.22 -2.30
N GLU A 183 -4.48 9.25 -1.57
CA GLU A 183 -4.46 10.63 -2.04
C GLU A 183 -3.04 11.11 -2.34
N LEU A 184 -2.10 10.89 -1.41
CA LEU A 184 -0.70 11.25 -1.64
C LEU A 184 -0.08 10.47 -2.80
N VAL A 185 -0.49 9.21 -3.02
CA VAL A 185 -0.11 8.43 -4.20
C VAL A 185 -0.66 9.06 -5.48
N LEU A 186 -1.93 9.49 -5.50
CA LEU A 186 -2.53 10.17 -6.67
C LEU A 186 -1.87 11.51 -6.95
N ILE A 187 -1.61 12.32 -5.92
CA ILE A 187 -0.88 13.59 -6.04
C ILE A 187 0.50 13.34 -6.64
N PHE A 188 1.26 12.40 -6.08
CA PHE A 188 2.59 12.06 -6.60
C PHE A 188 2.52 11.54 -8.05
N TYR A 189 1.50 10.76 -8.38
CA TYR A 189 1.29 10.27 -9.74
C TYR A 189 1.07 11.42 -10.72
N TRP A 190 0.10 12.30 -10.45
CA TRP A 190 -0.26 13.39 -11.37
C TRP A 190 0.82 14.47 -11.46
N LEU A 191 1.46 14.83 -10.35
CA LEU A 191 2.47 15.90 -10.33
C LEU A 191 3.86 15.45 -10.78
N TYR A 192 4.23 14.19 -10.52
CA TYR A 192 5.59 13.72 -10.76
C TYR A 192 5.64 12.67 -11.87
N ILE A 193 4.92 11.56 -11.71
CA ILE A 193 5.05 10.41 -12.61
C ILE A 193 4.49 10.71 -14.01
N GLU A 194 3.31 11.31 -14.12
CA GLU A 194 2.72 11.63 -15.42
C GLU A 194 3.54 12.71 -16.14
N MET A 195 3.91 13.76 -15.39
CA MET A 195 4.72 14.89 -15.88
C MET A 195 6.11 14.47 -16.36
N HIS A 196 6.83 13.62 -15.61
CA HIS A 196 8.21 13.24 -15.95
C HIS A 196 8.27 11.97 -16.81
N GLY A 197 7.24 11.13 -16.76
CA GLY A 197 7.15 9.89 -17.54
C GLY A 197 6.69 10.09 -18.98
N CYS A 198 6.27 11.30 -19.37
CA CYS A 198 5.67 11.60 -20.68
C CYS A 198 4.55 10.62 -21.06
N LEU A 199 3.72 10.24 -20.07
CA LEU A 199 2.73 9.17 -20.21
C LEU A 199 1.36 9.63 -20.75
N GLY A 200 1.17 10.94 -20.91
CA GLY A 200 -0.07 11.61 -21.33
C GLY A 200 -0.08 13.10 -20.95
N PRO A 201 -1.09 13.88 -21.37
CA PRO A 201 -1.23 15.28 -20.94
C PRO A 201 -1.58 15.36 -19.44
N ALA A 202 -1.07 16.39 -18.76
CA ALA A 202 -1.34 16.62 -17.34
C ALA A 202 -2.86 16.77 -17.08
N ASN A 203 -3.41 15.95 -16.17
CA ASN A 203 -4.84 15.98 -15.84
C ASN A 203 -5.13 17.01 -14.73
N VAL A 204 -5.16 18.29 -15.11
CA VAL A 204 -5.43 19.41 -14.21
C VAL A 204 -6.79 19.27 -13.51
N ALA A 205 -7.82 18.76 -14.21
CA ALA A 205 -9.15 18.56 -13.65
C ALA A 205 -9.15 17.54 -12.49
N ALA A 206 -8.38 16.46 -12.59
CA ALA A 206 -8.23 15.49 -11.51
C ALA A 206 -7.57 16.11 -10.26
N MET A 207 -6.56 16.97 -10.46
CA MET A 207 -5.92 17.67 -9.35
C MET A 207 -6.85 18.69 -8.70
N GLN A 208 -7.59 19.47 -9.51
CA GLN A 208 -8.55 20.44 -9.00
C GLN A 208 -9.63 19.76 -8.16
N LYS A 209 -10.20 18.65 -8.65
CA LYS A 209 -11.18 17.86 -7.88
C LYS A 209 -10.62 17.39 -6.53
N LEU A 210 -9.35 16.98 -6.48
CA LEU A 210 -8.70 16.53 -5.25
C LEU A 210 -8.54 17.69 -4.26
N ILE A 211 -8.10 18.86 -4.72
CA ILE A 211 -7.98 20.09 -3.92
C ILE A 211 -9.35 20.51 -3.39
N ASP A 212 -10.38 20.61 -4.24
CA ASP A 212 -11.72 21.06 -3.87
C ASP A 212 -12.34 20.13 -2.82
N THR A 213 -12.18 18.81 -2.99
CA THR A 213 -12.65 17.82 -2.02
C THR A 213 -11.98 17.99 -0.65
N LYS A 214 -10.73 18.42 -0.61
CA LYS A 214 -10.03 18.65 0.67
C LYS A 214 -10.34 19.98 1.30
N THR A 215 -10.39 21.04 0.52
CA THR A 215 -10.74 22.38 1.01
C THR A 215 -12.14 22.37 1.62
N SER A 216 -13.09 21.68 1.00
CA SER A 216 -14.44 21.50 1.55
C SER A 216 -14.46 20.68 2.86
N LYS A 217 -13.63 19.63 2.97
CA LYS A 217 -13.54 18.79 4.17
C LYS A 217 -12.77 19.44 5.32
N PHE A 218 -11.82 20.33 5.01
CA PHE A 218 -10.97 21.03 5.98
C PHE A 218 -10.89 22.53 5.64
N PRO A 219 -11.97 23.30 5.85
CA PRO A 219 -12.09 24.69 5.38
C PRO A 219 -11.06 25.65 5.99
N ASN A 220 -10.44 25.29 7.12
CA ASN A 220 -9.46 26.12 7.83
C ASN A 220 -8.00 25.84 7.44
N VAL A 221 -7.75 24.94 6.48
CA VAL A 221 -6.40 24.70 5.94
C VAL A 221 -6.20 25.62 4.73
N ARG A 222 -6.24 26.94 4.94
CA ARG A 222 -5.79 27.88 3.91
C ARG A 222 -4.27 27.83 3.85
N ILE A 223 -3.73 27.55 2.67
CA ILE A 223 -2.36 27.90 2.33
C ILE A 223 -2.37 29.43 2.30
N ASN A 224 -1.70 30.07 3.26
CA ASN A 224 -1.43 31.50 3.20
C ASN A 224 -0.57 31.74 1.96
N ASN A 225 -1.20 32.14 0.86
CA ASN A 225 -0.51 32.72 -0.29
C ASN A 225 -0.08 34.14 0.10
N ASN A 226 0.99 34.23 0.89
CA ASN A 226 1.77 35.46 1.03
C ASN A 226 3.09 35.25 0.27
N HIS A 227 3.02 35.39 -1.04
CA HIS A 227 4.14 35.80 -1.89
C HIS A 227 3.58 36.68 -3.01
#